data_AF-A0A1S2K8D7-F1
#
_entry.id   AF-A0A1S2K8D7-F1
#
_cell.length_a   1.000
_cell.length_b   1.000
_cell.length_c   1.000
_cell.angle_alpha   90.00
_cell.angle_beta   90.00
_cell.angle_gamma   90.00
#
_symmetry.space_group_name_H-M   'P 1'
#
loop_
_entity.id
_entity.type
_entity.pdbx_description
1 polymer ?
#
loop_
_entity_poly.entity_id
_entity_poly.type
_entity_poly.pdbx_seq_one_letter_code
_entity_poly.pdbx_strand_id
1 'polypeptide(L)'
;MSTLLLALTDEAIDQADTEALRREFSLAMPTTAATLSVARGNVALKLVQRLPVRDRWDDADRREALRVMRSWLQTPKLYRARYTAPGRERRPSGPGQMTFPTRARYAAGHTACALCGDPVATGDLIGRIRDKTTPPYVALGWACRHCLYHRRAAPRRIDLVTRIFHDLFASTGVGLNPIECERLLEWIEDTPDITSTTAWKNDPLDNTLVRMRTSVKEQKLNSWFSVTTGQTLIAALHEATATRPTREEELLRAVLQHTEEWQTNACGVDTRLYGSGPRYRQAALKQTPHPTVLSRRGGPFYLHQAAVTPPEVP
;
A
#
# COMPACT_ATOMS: atom_id res chain seq x y z
N MET A 1 17.45 22.84 -26.02
CA MET A 1 17.09 22.38 -24.65
C MET A 1 15.58 22.16 -24.62
N SER A 2 15.09 21.04 -24.07
CA SER A 2 13.64 20.75 -24.03
C SER A 2 12.94 21.69 -23.04
N THR A 3 12.31 22.74 -23.54
CA THR A 3 11.50 23.68 -22.75
C THR A 3 10.26 23.02 -22.14
N LEU A 4 9.75 21.95 -22.77
CA LEU A 4 8.52 21.26 -22.34
C LEU A 4 8.67 20.49 -21.03
N LEU A 5 9.73 19.68 -20.85
CA LEU A 5 9.92 18.92 -19.60
C LEU A 5 10.27 19.84 -18.42
N LEU A 6 10.96 20.96 -18.68
CA LEU A 6 11.30 21.93 -17.64
C LEU A 6 10.10 22.77 -17.20
N ALA A 7 9.06 22.88 -18.04
CA ALA A 7 7.81 23.57 -17.73
C ALA A 7 6.79 22.71 -16.96
N LEU A 8 6.95 21.37 -16.97
CA LEU A 8 6.11 20.45 -16.20
C LEU A 8 6.38 20.61 -14.70
N THR A 9 5.38 21.10 -13.96
CA THR A 9 5.41 21.18 -12.48
C THR A 9 5.19 19.80 -11.86
N ASP A 10 5.58 19.61 -10.59
CA ASP A 10 5.31 18.35 -9.88
C ASP A 10 3.81 18.09 -9.72
N GLU A 11 3.02 19.15 -9.54
CA GLU A 11 1.56 19.10 -9.48
C GLU A 11 0.95 18.64 -10.80
N ALA A 12 1.42 19.17 -11.94
CA ALA A 12 0.97 18.72 -13.25
C ALA A 12 1.31 17.25 -13.51
N ILE A 13 2.47 16.78 -13.04
CA ILE A 13 2.87 15.36 -13.13
C ILE A 13 1.94 14.50 -12.25
N ASP A 14 1.58 14.93 -11.05
CA ASP A 14 0.69 14.18 -10.16
C ASP A 14 -0.74 14.08 -10.69
N GLN A 15 -1.27 15.16 -11.25
CA GLN A 15 -2.63 15.23 -11.77
C GLN A 15 -2.81 14.57 -13.15
N ALA A 16 -1.71 14.35 -13.88
CA ALA A 16 -1.77 13.72 -15.20
C ALA A 16 -2.35 12.30 -15.14
N ASP A 17 -3.27 12.01 -16.06
CA ASP A 17 -3.82 10.67 -16.27
C ASP A 17 -2.81 9.75 -16.99
N THR A 18 -3.17 8.47 -17.11
CA THR A 18 -2.32 7.44 -17.74
C THR A 18 -1.84 7.82 -19.14
N GLU A 19 -2.71 8.41 -19.96
CA GLU A 19 -2.42 8.69 -21.37
C GLU A 19 -1.54 9.94 -21.51
N ALA A 20 -1.84 10.98 -20.72
CA ALA A 20 -0.99 12.14 -20.58
C ALA A 20 0.42 11.74 -20.11
N LEU A 21 0.54 10.90 -19.08
CA LEU A 21 1.83 10.42 -18.59
C LEU A 21 2.62 9.63 -19.65
N ARG A 22 1.94 8.78 -20.43
CA ARG A 22 2.57 8.03 -21.53
C ARG A 22 3.11 8.97 -22.61
N ARG A 23 2.32 9.96 -23.00
CA ARG A 23 2.71 10.96 -23.99
C ARG A 23 3.89 11.79 -23.51
N GLU A 24 3.80 12.41 -22.34
CA GLU A 24 4.86 13.25 -21.78
C GLU A 24 6.17 12.47 -21.62
N PHE A 25 6.08 11.22 -21.14
CA PHE A 25 7.25 10.36 -21.01
C PHE A 25 7.91 10.04 -22.37
N SER A 26 7.09 9.73 -23.38
CA SER A 26 7.58 9.40 -24.73
C SER A 26 8.27 10.59 -25.41
N LEU A 27 7.81 11.81 -25.14
CA LEU A 27 8.43 13.06 -25.64
C LEU A 27 9.70 13.43 -24.87
N ALA A 28 9.71 13.24 -23.54
CA ALA A 28 10.82 13.62 -22.68
C ALA A 28 12.05 12.71 -22.85
N MET A 29 11.84 11.42 -23.12
CA MET A 29 12.91 10.42 -23.15
C MET A 29 13.99 10.69 -24.23
N PRO A 30 13.64 10.86 -25.53
CA PRO A 30 14.64 11.12 -26.57
C PRO A 30 15.41 12.41 -26.31
N THR A 31 14.72 13.46 -25.85
CA THR A 31 15.35 14.76 -25.63
C THR A 31 16.31 14.74 -24.45
N THR A 32 15.97 14.03 -23.38
CA THR A 32 16.86 13.84 -22.23
C THR A 32 18.09 13.03 -22.62
N ALA A 33 17.92 11.97 -23.44
CA ALA A 33 19.02 11.16 -23.94
C ALA A 33 19.98 11.95 -24.84
N ALA A 34 19.46 12.82 -25.72
CA ALA A 34 20.27 13.65 -26.61
C ALA A 34 21.03 14.78 -25.86
N THR A 35 20.48 15.28 -24.75
CA THR A 35 21.10 16.37 -23.97
C THR A 35 22.25 15.87 -23.08
N LEU A 36 22.28 14.57 -22.76
CA LEU A 36 23.31 13.97 -21.93
C LEU A 36 24.35 13.26 -22.82
N SER A 37 25.65 13.43 -22.55
CA SER A 37 26.70 12.71 -23.29
C SER A 37 26.46 11.20 -23.29
N VAL A 38 26.86 10.46 -24.33
CA VAL A 38 26.56 9.01 -24.50
C VAL A 38 26.81 8.17 -23.23
N ALA A 39 27.88 8.46 -22.48
CA ALA A 39 28.15 7.79 -21.19
C ALA A 39 27.16 8.16 -20.07
N ARG A 40 26.73 9.42 -19.98
CA ARG A 40 25.70 9.89 -19.04
C ARG A 40 24.29 9.47 -19.49
N GLY A 41 24.04 9.45 -20.80
CA GLY A 41 22.84 8.92 -21.44
C GLY A 41 22.68 7.42 -21.20
N ASN A 42 23.75 6.64 -21.23
CA ASN A 42 23.72 5.20 -20.90
C ASN A 42 23.51 4.92 -19.40
N VAL A 43 24.01 5.78 -18.51
CA VAL A 43 23.73 5.70 -17.06
C VAL A 43 22.30 6.14 -16.75
N ALA A 44 21.81 7.20 -17.40
CA ALA A 44 20.42 7.65 -17.34
C ALA A 44 19.47 6.59 -17.91
N LEU A 45 19.80 5.97 -19.05
CA LEU A 45 19.10 4.80 -19.57
C LEU A 45 19.15 3.66 -18.58
N LYS A 46 20.30 3.31 -17.99
CA LYS A 46 20.42 2.22 -17.00
C LYS A 46 19.63 2.46 -15.72
N LEU A 47 19.47 3.70 -15.29
CA LEU A 47 18.69 4.07 -14.10
C LEU A 47 17.19 4.20 -14.39
N VAL A 48 16.84 4.66 -15.60
CA VAL A 48 15.51 4.51 -16.18
C VAL A 48 15.18 3.02 -16.43
N GLN A 49 16.16 2.18 -16.78
CA GLN A 49 16.06 0.72 -16.97
C GLN A 49 16.13 -0.06 -15.64
N ARG A 50 16.38 0.60 -14.50
CA ARG A 50 16.12 0.04 -13.16
C ARG A 50 14.64 0.18 -12.78
N LEU A 51 13.88 1.01 -13.49
CA LEU A 51 12.43 0.86 -13.62
C LEU A 51 12.19 -0.39 -14.49
N PRO A 52 11.03 -1.07 -14.42
CA PRO A 52 10.85 -2.36 -15.09
C PRO A 52 11.09 -2.26 -16.61
N VAL A 53 11.21 -3.39 -17.29
CA VAL A 53 11.08 -3.47 -18.76
C VAL A 53 9.94 -2.53 -19.19
N ARG A 54 10.17 -1.64 -20.18
CA ARG A 54 9.29 -0.50 -20.55
C ARG A 54 7.80 -0.87 -20.63
N ASP A 55 7.51 -2.12 -20.96
CA ASP A 55 6.17 -2.68 -21.14
C ASP A 55 5.40 -2.94 -19.82
N ARG A 56 6.02 -2.74 -18.65
CA ARG A 56 5.42 -2.93 -17.31
C ARG A 56 5.41 -1.69 -16.44
N TRP A 57 5.66 -0.52 -17.01
CA TRP A 57 5.60 0.73 -16.26
C TRP A 57 4.16 1.08 -15.90
N ASP A 58 3.92 1.33 -14.62
CA ASP A 58 2.68 1.96 -14.17
C ASP A 58 2.82 3.49 -14.15
N ASP A 59 1.74 4.17 -13.77
CA ASP A 59 1.70 5.64 -13.79
C ASP A 59 2.61 6.25 -12.73
N ALA A 60 2.84 5.57 -11.60
CA ALA A 60 3.80 6.04 -10.59
C ALA A 60 5.26 5.92 -11.07
N ASP A 61 5.58 4.91 -11.88
CA ASP A 61 6.88 4.79 -12.55
C ASP A 61 7.07 5.91 -13.57
N ARG A 62 6.03 6.23 -14.37
CA ARG A 62 6.07 7.34 -15.34
C ARG A 62 6.23 8.70 -14.68
N ARG A 63 5.44 8.99 -13.64
CA ARG A 63 5.55 10.22 -12.85
C ARG A 63 6.94 10.40 -12.28
N GLU A 64 7.49 9.33 -11.69
CA GLU A 64 8.85 9.38 -11.16
C GLU A 64 9.88 9.59 -12.27
N ALA A 65 9.79 8.86 -13.38
CA ALA A 65 10.74 9.00 -14.47
C ALA A 65 10.77 10.42 -15.02
N LEU A 66 9.61 11.08 -15.15
CA LEU A 66 9.50 12.48 -15.54
C LEU A 66 10.22 13.41 -14.55
N ARG A 67 10.00 13.21 -13.23
CA ARG A 67 10.71 13.99 -12.17
C ARG A 67 12.21 13.79 -12.22
N VAL A 68 12.66 12.54 -12.38
CA VAL A 68 14.08 12.19 -12.50
C VAL A 68 14.68 12.95 -13.68
N MET A 69 14.10 12.80 -14.87
CA MET A 69 14.58 13.46 -16.09
C MET A 69 14.62 14.99 -15.92
N ARG A 70 13.58 15.59 -15.31
CA ARG A 70 13.56 17.04 -15.03
C ARG A 70 14.69 17.44 -14.08
N SER A 71 14.87 16.73 -12.97
CA SER A 71 15.94 17.00 -11.99
C SER A 71 17.32 16.86 -12.61
N TRP A 72 17.52 15.94 -13.56
CA TRP A 72 18.77 15.81 -14.31
C TRP A 72 19.04 17.02 -15.20
N LEU A 73 18.04 17.45 -15.97
CA LEU A 73 18.19 18.60 -16.87
C LEU A 73 18.46 19.89 -16.10
N GLN A 74 17.83 20.05 -14.92
CA GLN A 74 18.02 21.22 -14.05
C GLN A 74 19.36 21.17 -13.30
N THR A 75 19.68 20.03 -12.66
CA THR A 75 20.85 19.93 -11.77
C THR A 75 21.58 18.58 -11.87
N PRO A 76 22.37 18.34 -12.94
CA PRO A 76 23.01 17.04 -13.20
C PRO A 76 23.93 16.55 -12.07
N LYS A 77 24.54 17.47 -11.31
CA LYS A 77 25.48 17.13 -10.22
C LYS A 77 24.79 16.54 -8.99
N LEU A 78 23.55 16.95 -8.69
CA LEU A 78 22.78 16.47 -7.53
C LEU A 78 22.23 15.05 -7.74
N TYR A 79 22.15 14.60 -8.98
CA TYR A 79 21.63 13.29 -9.32
C TYR A 79 22.45 12.15 -8.68
N ARG A 80 23.78 12.18 -8.80
CA ARG A 80 24.62 11.10 -8.26
C ARG A 80 24.44 10.95 -6.76
N ALA A 81 24.27 12.06 -6.03
CA ALA A 81 24.01 12.02 -4.59
C ALA A 81 22.63 11.43 -4.27
N ARG A 82 21.57 11.87 -4.97
CA ARG A 82 20.18 11.48 -4.71
C ARG A 82 19.82 10.03 -5.08
N TYR A 83 20.53 9.45 -6.06
CA TYR A 83 20.27 8.10 -6.56
C TYR A 83 21.38 7.10 -6.21
N THR A 84 22.23 7.44 -5.24
CA THR A 84 23.05 6.45 -4.54
C THR A 84 22.12 5.40 -3.93
N ALA A 85 22.50 4.12 -4.01
CA ALA A 85 21.72 3.07 -3.36
C ALA A 85 21.56 3.43 -1.87
N PRO A 86 20.35 3.36 -1.31
CA PRO A 86 20.16 3.68 0.10
C PRO A 86 21.02 2.74 0.96
N GLY A 87 21.45 3.24 2.11
CA GLY A 87 22.11 2.40 3.11
C GLY A 87 21.27 1.17 3.45
N ARG A 88 21.90 0.09 3.92
CA ARG A 88 21.17 -1.10 4.38
C ARG A 88 20.33 -0.71 5.60
N GLU A 89 19.01 -0.70 5.42
CA GLU A 89 18.05 -0.50 6.50
C GLU A 89 18.06 -1.69 7.46
N ARG A 90 18.11 -1.44 8.78
CA ARG A 90 18.00 -2.49 9.80
C ARG A 90 16.56 -2.97 9.84
N ARG A 91 16.34 -4.25 9.49
CA ARG A 91 15.03 -4.86 9.48
C ARG A 91 14.67 -5.43 10.85
N PRO A 92 13.41 -5.28 11.29
CA PRO A 92 12.92 -6.08 12.41
C PRO A 92 13.08 -7.58 12.13
N SER A 93 13.47 -8.32 13.15
CA SER A 93 13.39 -9.79 13.17
C SER A 93 12.03 -10.24 13.71
N GLY A 94 11.70 -11.52 13.55
CA GLY A 94 10.51 -12.13 14.14
C GLY A 94 9.21 -11.89 13.35
N PRO A 95 8.04 -12.02 14.00
CA PRO A 95 6.74 -12.12 13.32
C PRO A 95 6.30 -10.81 12.63
N GLY A 96 6.95 -9.69 12.97
CA GLY A 96 6.78 -8.39 12.31
C GLY A 96 7.65 -8.18 11.07
N GLN A 97 8.43 -9.17 10.65
CA GLN A 97 9.33 -9.03 9.51
C GLN A 97 8.57 -8.93 8.17
N MET A 98 8.79 -7.83 7.46
CA MET A 98 8.26 -7.58 6.12
C MET A 98 9.18 -8.11 5.03
N THR A 99 8.65 -8.60 3.90
CA THR A 99 9.50 -8.98 2.74
C THR A 99 10.38 -7.81 2.29
N PHE A 100 11.57 -8.11 1.77
CA PHE A 100 12.43 -7.06 1.21
C PHE A 100 11.67 -6.23 0.17
N PRO A 101 11.70 -4.90 0.29
CA PRO A 101 11.12 -4.05 -0.73
C PRO A 101 11.88 -4.24 -2.04
N THR A 102 11.15 -4.14 -3.13
CA THR A 102 11.77 -3.95 -4.44
C THR A 102 12.13 -2.48 -4.58
N ARG A 103 13.33 -2.23 -5.14
CA ARG A 103 13.73 -0.90 -5.61
C ARG A 103 13.65 0.21 -4.55
N ALA A 104 14.32 0.03 -3.41
CA ALA A 104 14.45 1.10 -2.41
C ALA A 104 15.36 2.23 -2.90
N ARG A 105 15.03 3.48 -2.57
CA ARG A 105 15.78 4.71 -2.90
C ARG A 105 15.39 5.88 -2.00
N TYR A 106 16.11 6.99 -2.10
CA TYR A 106 15.69 8.24 -1.51
C TYR A 106 14.66 8.97 -2.40
N ALA A 107 13.66 9.58 -1.78
CA ALA A 107 12.61 10.33 -2.45
C ALA A 107 13.20 11.56 -3.14
N ALA A 108 12.85 11.77 -4.41
CA ALA A 108 13.37 12.86 -5.22
C ALA A 108 12.66 14.20 -4.96
N GLY A 109 11.47 14.15 -4.36
CA GLY A 109 10.61 15.28 -4.06
C GLY A 109 9.60 14.91 -2.97
N HIS A 110 8.81 15.90 -2.55
CA HIS A 110 7.70 15.68 -1.62
C HIS A 110 6.62 14.83 -2.30
N THR A 111 6.16 13.79 -1.61
CA THR A 111 5.09 12.89 -2.09
C THR A 111 4.31 12.35 -0.90
N ALA A 112 3.16 11.72 -1.13
CA ALA A 112 2.51 10.91 -0.12
C ALA A 112 2.92 9.43 -0.28
N CYS A 113 2.98 8.70 0.83
CA CYS A 113 3.10 7.26 0.85
C CYS A 113 1.87 6.63 0.18
N ALA A 114 2.05 5.80 -0.84
CA ALA A 114 0.95 5.16 -1.55
C ALA A 114 0.13 4.20 -0.67
N LEU A 115 0.68 3.73 0.46
CA LEU A 115 -0.02 2.81 1.36
C LEU A 115 -0.75 3.57 2.48
N CYS A 116 -0.01 4.21 3.38
CA CYS A 116 -0.65 4.88 4.51
C CYS A 116 -1.20 6.26 4.13
N GLY A 117 -0.61 6.96 3.15
CA GLY A 117 -0.94 8.35 2.82
C GLY A 117 -0.10 9.39 3.58
N ASP A 118 0.85 8.98 4.43
CA ASP A 118 1.71 9.92 5.15
C ASP A 118 2.57 10.75 4.19
N PRO A 119 2.87 12.01 4.53
CA PRO A 119 3.84 12.78 3.79
C PRO A 119 5.22 12.11 3.84
N VAL A 120 5.93 12.19 2.72
CA VAL A 120 7.30 11.75 2.51
C VAL A 120 8.08 12.97 2.06
N ALA A 121 9.12 13.34 2.81
CA ALA A 121 9.98 14.46 2.48
C ALA A 121 11.01 14.08 1.42
N THR A 122 11.59 15.10 0.78
CA THR A 122 12.73 14.90 -0.11
C THR A 122 13.90 14.29 0.66
N GLY A 123 14.49 13.21 0.16
CA GLY A 123 15.58 12.50 0.83
C GLY A 123 15.15 11.37 1.76
N ASP A 124 13.85 11.17 2.00
CA ASP A 124 13.35 10.04 2.79
C ASP A 124 13.48 8.72 2.04
N LEU A 125 13.68 7.62 2.78
CA LEU A 125 13.70 6.28 2.20
C LEU A 125 12.29 5.87 1.77
N ILE A 126 12.15 5.61 0.47
CA ILE A 126 10.97 5.03 -0.16
C ILE A 126 11.33 3.78 -0.95
N GLY A 127 10.31 3.02 -1.31
CA GLY A 127 10.47 1.77 -2.02
C GLY A 127 9.14 1.23 -2.47
N ARG A 128 9.18 0.15 -3.24
CA ARG A 128 7.98 -0.60 -3.58
C ARG A 128 7.97 -1.90 -2.82
N ILE A 129 6.78 -2.34 -2.47
CA ILE A 129 6.64 -3.65 -1.85
C ILE A 129 6.68 -4.68 -2.98
N ARG A 130 7.36 -5.80 -2.74
CA ARG A 130 7.51 -6.85 -3.75
C ARG A 130 6.13 -7.39 -4.13
N ASP A 131 5.69 -7.12 -5.36
CA ASP A 131 4.58 -7.83 -5.96
C ASP A 131 5.09 -9.19 -6.44
N LYS A 132 4.53 -10.28 -5.89
CA LYS A 132 4.87 -11.65 -6.31
C LYS A 132 4.00 -12.13 -7.46
N THR A 133 2.99 -11.37 -7.88
CA THR A 133 1.96 -11.81 -8.82
C THR A 133 1.87 -10.89 -10.05
N THR A 134 1.64 -11.50 -11.21
CA THR A 134 1.16 -10.83 -12.42
C THR A 134 -0.35 -10.51 -12.23
N PRO A 135 -0.95 -9.53 -12.95
CA PRO A 135 -2.23 -8.87 -12.62
C PRO A 135 -3.40 -9.83 -12.28
N PRO A 136 -4.40 -9.35 -11.50
CA PRO A 136 -5.21 -8.20 -11.93
C PRO A 136 -5.12 -6.94 -11.05
N TYR A 137 -4.22 -6.86 -10.08
CA TYR A 137 -4.19 -5.75 -9.13
C TYR A 137 -3.40 -4.54 -9.63
N VAL A 138 -3.85 -3.34 -9.27
CA VAL A 138 -3.09 -2.10 -9.51
C VAL A 138 -1.81 -2.17 -8.68
N ALA A 139 -0.67 -1.92 -9.33
CA ALA A 139 0.61 -1.91 -8.65
C ALA A 139 0.63 -0.76 -7.63
N LEU A 140 0.99 -1.08 -6.37
CA LEU A 140 1.15 -0.06 -5.35
C LEU A 140 2.27 0.90 -5.73
N GLY A 141 2.01 2.19 -5.55
CA GLY A 141 3.02 3.24 -5.70
C GLY A 141 4.13 3.16 -4.64
N TRP A 142 4.87 4.25 -4.49
CA TRP A 142 5.98 4.34 -3.54
C TRP A 142 5.48 4.40 -2.10
N ALA A 143 5.96 3.47 -1.27
CA ALA A 143 5.65 3.43 0.15
C ALA A 143 6.80 3.99 0.99
N CYS A 144 6.47 4.61 2.12
CA CYS A 144 7.44 5.16 3.06
C CYS A 144 8.18 4.05 3.83
N ARG A 145 9.34 4.38 4.41
CA ARG A 145 10.15 3.50 5.26
C ARG A 145 9.32 2.69 6.26
N HIS A 146 8.38 3.34 6.95
CA HIS A 146 7.50 2.65 7.91
C HIS A 146 6.71 1.51 7.25
N CYS A 147 5.98 1.81 6.18
CA CYS A 147 5.18 0.85 5.44
C CYS A 147 6.00 -0.29 4.82
N LEU A 148 7.28 -0.05 4.52
CA LEU A 148 8.18 -1.05 3.95
C LEU A 148 8.77 -1.99 5.00
N TYR A 149 9.13 -1.48 6.17
CA TYR A 149 9.99 -2.20 7.12
C TYR A 149 9.38 -2.42 8.49
N HIS A 150 8.60 -1.46 9.00
CA HIS A 150 8.22 -1.41 10.41
C HIS A 150 6.74 -1.65 10.66
N ARG A 151 5.87 -1.52 9.64
CA ARG A 151 4.41 -1.53 9.84
C ARG A 151 3.84 -2.77 10.56
N ARG A 152 4.54 -3.90 10.55
CA ARG A 152 4.12 -5.13 11.25
C ARG A 152 4.84 -5.38 12.58
N ALA A 153 5.96 -4.69 12.80
CA ALA A 153 6.73 -4.76 14.04
C ALA A 153 6.41 -3.59 15.00
N ALA A 154 5.86 -2.50 14.46
CA ALA A 154 5.37 -1.35 15.20
C ALA A 154 4.10 -0.81 14.50
N PRO A 155 3.00 -1.58 14.45
CA PRO A 155 1.78 -1.18 13.75
C PRO A 155 1.14 0.05 14.41
N ARG A 156 0.70 0.99 13.57
CA ARG A 156 -0.22 2.06 13.98
C ARG A 156 -1.66 1.61 13.74
N ARG A 157 -2.64 2.30 14.34
CA ARG A 157 -4.07 2.00 14.13
C ARG A 157 -4.46 1.99 12.64
N ILE A 158 -3.99 2.97 11.87
CA ILE A 158 -4.17 3.00 10.40
C ILE A 158 -3.56 1.79 9.67
N ASP A 159 -2.45 1.25 10.17
CA ASP A 159 -1.81 0.07 9.56
C ASP A 159 -2.65 -1.18 9.82
N LEU A 160 -3.26 -1.30 11.01
CA LEU A 160 -4.19 -2.38 11.36
C LEU A 160 -5.44 -2.35 10.48
N VAL A 161 -6.07 -1.19 10.31
CA VAL A 161 -7.25 -1.05 9.43
C VAL A 161 -6.89 -1.41 7.99
N THR A 162 -5.76 -0.89 7.48
CA THR A 162 -5.27 -1.22 6.12
C THR A 162 -4.95 -2.71 6.00
N ARG A 163 -4.38 -3.33 7.04
CA ARG A 163 -4.03 -4.75 7.09
C ARG A 163 -5.28 -5.64 7.04
N ILE A 164 -6.29 -5.32 7.85
CA ILE A 164 -7.58 -6.02 7.88
C ILE A 164 -8.26 -5.88 6.52
N PHE A 165 -8.34 -4.65 6.00
CA PHE A 165 -8.91 -4.39 4.67
C PHE A 165 -8.27 -5.25 3.57
N HIS A 166 -6.94 -5.32 3.54
CA HIS A 166 -6.25 -6.12 2.52
C HIS A 166 -6.57 -7.61 2.61
N ASP A 167 -6.69 -8.17 3.81
CA ASP A 167 -7.06 -9.57 3.98
C ASP A 167 -8.53 -9.83 3.68
N LEU A 168 -9.41 -8.95 4.13
CA LEU A 168 -10.83 -8.96 3.77
C LEU A 168 -11.01 -9.04 2.26
N PHE A 169 -10.20 -8.30 1.50
CA PHE A 169 -10.28 -8.29 0.05
C PHE A 169 -9.66 -9.52 -0.62
N ALA A 170 -8.40 -9.85 -0.29
CA ALA A 170 -7.63 -10.87 -1.01
C ALA A 170 -7.66 -12.28 -0.43
N SER A 171 -8.20 -12.47 0.77
CA SER A 171 -8.13 -13.74 1.49
C SER A 171 -9.50 -14.22 1.96
N THR A 172 -9.58 -15.44 2.46
CA THR A 172 -10.78 -16.03 3.08
C THR A 172 -10.85 -15.78 4.59
N GLY A 173 -9.90 -15.01 5.13
CA GLY A 173 -9.86 -14.61 6.53
C GLY A 173 -8.78 -13.56 6.75
N VAL A 174 -8.75 -13.01 7.97
CA VAL A 174 -7.80 -11.99 8.38
C VAL A 174 -6.79 -12.59 9.34
N GLY A 175 -5.51 -12.46 8.99
CA GLY A 175 -4.38 -12.99 9.73
C GLY A 175 -3.54 -11.87 10.34
N LEU A 176 -3.49 -11.81 11.67
CA LEU A 176 -2.68 -10.85 12.42
C LEU A 176 -1.57 -11.56 13.20
N ASN A 177 -0.38 -10.99 13.24
CA ASN A 177 0.70 -11.47 14.10
C ASN A 177 0.48 -11.05 15.58
N PRO A 178 1.30 -11.50 16.54
CA PRO A 178 1.12 -11.17 17.95
C PRO A 178 1.13 -9.66 18.23
N ILE A 179 2.02 -8.91 17.58
CA ILE A 179 2.16 -7.46 17.78
C ILE A 179 0.93 -6.72 17.22
N GLU A 180 0.42 -7.17 16.07
CA GLU A 180 -0.80 -6.66 15.46
C GLU A 180 -2.04 -6.98 16.32
N CYS A 181 -2.11 -8.18 16.90
CA CYS A 181 -3.16 -8.58 17.85
C CYS A 181 -3.12 -7.73 19.13
N GLU A 182 -1.94 -7.57 19.74
CA GLU A 182 -1.75 -6.76 20.94
C GLU A 182 -2.19 -5.33 20.70
N ARG A 183 -1.72 -4.71 19.61
CA ARG A 183 -2.09 -3.33 19.29
C ARG A 183 -3.58 -3.15 18.98
N LEU A 184 -4.23 -4.16 18.42
CA LEU A 184 -5.67 -4.15 18.19
C LEU A 184 -6.45 -4.33 19.50
N LEU A 185 -5.99 -5.19 20.39
CA LEU A 185 -6.57 -5.37 21.73
C LEU A 185 -6.50 -4.07 22.52
N GLU A 186 -5.33 -3.40 22.54
CA GLU A 186 -5.16 -2.09 23.18
C GLU A 186 -6.16 -1.07 22.62
N TRP A 187 -6.33 -1.02 21.29
CA TRP A 187 -7.31 -0.10 20.69
C TRP A 187 -8.75 -0.42 21.12
N ILE A 188 -9.14 -1.69 21.13
CA ILE A 188 -10.48 -2.10 21.57
C ILE A 188 -10.69 -1.73 23.05
N GLU A 189 -9.72 -2.00 23.91
CA GLU A 189 -9.79 -1.71 25.35
C GLU A 189 -9.79 -0.20 25.64
N ASP A 190 -9.08 0.58 24.84
CA ASP A 190 -9.07 2.06 24.89
C ASP A 190 -10.35 2.70 24.32
N THR A 191 -11.21 1.94 23.64
CA THR A 191 -12.40 2.47 22.96
C THR A 191 -13.63 2.32 23.86
N PRO A 192 -14.17 3.42 24.42
CA PRO A 192 -15.34 3.36 25.29
C PRO A 192 -16.55 2.77 24.56
N ASP A 193 -17.35 1.98 25.29
CA ASP A 193 -18.64 1.46 24.84
C ASP A 193 -18.61 0.63 23.54
N ILE A 194 -17.45 0.15 23.11
CA ILE A 194 -17.34 -0.65 21.87
C ILE A 194 -18.21 -1.92 21.90
N THR A 195 -18.37 -2.53 23.07
CA THR A 195 -19.24 -3.70 23.28
C THR A 195 -20.74 -3.37 23.20
N SER A 196 -21.09 -2.09 23.31
CA SER A 196 -22.48 -1.60 23.21
C SER A 196 -22.90 -1.27 21.78
N THR A 197 -21.97 -1.31 20.82
CA THR A 197 -22.23 -1.08 19.39
C THR A 197 -23.18 -2.13 18.81
N THR A 198 -23.89 -1.75 17.75
CA THR A 198 -24.85 -2.62 17.06
C THR A 198 -24.13 -3.81 16.45
N ALA A 199 -22.99 -3.56 15.79
CA ALA A 199 -22.13 -4.61 15.26
C ALA A 199 -21.74 -5.66 16.32
N TRP A 200 -21.28 -5.23 17.50
CA TRP A 200 -20.87 -6.15 18.56
C TRP A 200 -22.04 -6.95 19.15
N LYS A 201 -23.22 -6.32 19.30
CA LYS A 201 -24.42 -7.00 19.79
C LYS A 201 -24.92 -8.08 18.82
N ASN A 202 -24.79 -7.83 17.51
CA ASN A 202 -25.22 -8.78 16.48
C ASN A 202 -24.25 -9.94 16.29
N ASP A 203 -22.94 -9.71 16.46
CA ASP A 203 -21.88 -10.73 16.34
C ASP A 203 -20.81 -10.52 17.44
N PRO A 204 -21.02 -11.07 18.65
CA PRO A 204 -20.13 -10.83 19.79
C PRO A 204 -18.69 -11.30 19.54
N LEU A 205 -17.72 -10.42 19.81
CA LEU A 205 -16.31 -10.66 19.50
C LEU A 205 -15.51 -11.27 20.67
N ASP A 206 -16.14 -11.61 21.80
CA ASP A 206 -15.51 -12.09 23.03
C ASP A 206 -14.55 -13.28 22.82
N ASN A 207 -15.00 -14.29 22.08
CA ASN A 207 -14.17 -15.45 21.73
C ASN A 207 -12.98 -15.05 20.84
N THR A 208 -13.16 -14.07 19.97
CA THR A 208 -12.07 -13.54 19.13
C THR A 208 -11.04 -12.81 19.99
N LEU A 209 -11.47 -12.02 20.99
CA LEU A 209 -10.56 -11.37 21.93
C LEU A 209 -9.74 -12.39 22.73
N VAL A 210 -10.37 -13.46 23.22
CA VAL A 210 -9.66 -14.55 23.91
C VAL A 210 -8.59 -15.15 22.99
N ARG A 211 -8.94 -15.46 21.74
CA ARG A 211 -7.98 -15.99 20.75
C ARG A 211 -6.82 -15.03 20.47
N MET A 212 -7.10 -13.72 20.36
CA MET A 212 -6.05 -12.71 20.20
C MET A 212 -5.12 -12.66 21.41
N ARG A 213 -5.65 -12.64 22.64
CA ARG A 213 -4.86 -12.66 23.87
C ARG A 213 -3.99 -13.92 23.98
N THR A 214 -4.53 -15.09 23.63
CA THR A 214 -3.76 -16.34 23.55
C THR A 214 -2.65 -16.23 22.50
N SER A 215 -2.90 -15.61 21.35
CA SER A 215 -1.89 -15.38 20.31
C SER A 215 -0.71 -14.54 20.80
N VAL A 216 -1.01 -13.49 21.58
CA VAL A 216 0.00 -12.60 22.18
C VAL A 216 0.81 -13.39 23.20
N LYS A 217 0.15 -14.10 24.11
CA LYS A 217 0.80 -14.90 25.15
C LYS A 217 1.71 -16.00 24.57
N GLU A 218 1.24 -16.71 23.54
CA GLU A 218 1.96 -17.84 22.94
C GLU A 218 2.88 -17.43 21.78
N GLN A 219 2.95 -16.15 21.43
CA GLN A 219 3.74 -15.62 20.31
C GLN A 219 3.49 -16.35 18.97
N LYS A 220 2.22 -16.71 18.70
CA LYS A 220 1.84 -17.41 17.46
C LYS A 220 2.17 -16.56 16.24
N LEU A 221 2.82 -17.14 15.23
CA LEU A 221 3.21 -16.40 14.02
C LEU A 221 2.07 -15.60 13.38
N ASN A 222 0.88 -16.20 13.28
CA ASN A 222 -0.35 -15.49 12.89
C ASN A 222 -1.57 -16.12 13.59
N SER A 223 -2.54 -15.29 13.96
CA SER A 223 -3.88 -15.67 14.36
C SER A 223 -4.89 -15.28 13.30
N TRP A 224 -5.66 -16.28 12.85
CA TRP A 224 -6.61 -16.15 11.77
C TRP A 224 -8.05 -16.06 12.27
N PHE A 225 -8.80 -15.07 11.82
CA PHE A 225 -10.24 -14.95 12.04
C PHE A 225 -11.00 -14.84 10.73
N SER A 226 -12.30 -15.11 10.78
CA SER A 226 -13.14 -15.16 9.58
C SER A 226 -13.30 -13.77 8.94
N VAL A 227 -13.68 -13.74 7.67
CA VAL A 227 -14.04 -12.48 6.97
C VAL A 227 -15.15 -11.75 7.72
N THR A 228 -16.18 -12.47 8.17
CA THR A 228 -17.30 -11.91 8.94
C THR A 228 -16.80 -11.24 10.22
N THR A 229 -15.97 -11.93 10.99
CA THR A 229 -15.37 -11.38 12.22
C THR A 229 -14.56 -10.11 11.94
N GLY A 230 -13.82 -10.07 10.82
CA GLY A 230 -13.09 -8.89 10.39
C GLY A 230 -14.01 -7.71 10.02
N GLN A 231 -15.13 -7.98 9.36
CA GLN A 231 -16.16 -6.97 9.04
C GLN A 231 -16.81 -6.43 10.31
N THR A 232 -17.23 -7.30 11.22
CA THR A 232 -17.82 -6.93 12.52
C THR A 232 -16.87 -6.06 13.32
N LEU A 233 -15.58 -6.39 13.36
CA LEU A 233 -14.58 -5.62 14.09
C LEU A 233 -14.39 -4.21 13.51
N ILE A 234 -14.37 -4.07 12.17
CA ILE A 234 -14.31 -2.75 11.52
C ILE A 234 -15.57 -1.94 11.79
N ALA A 235 -16.75 -2.58 11.72
CA ALA A 235 -18.03 -1.93 11.99
C ALA A 235 -18.14 -1.44 13.45
N ALA A 236 -17.77 -2.27 14.42
CA ALA A 236 -17.76 -1.90 15.83
C ALA A 236 -16.79 -0.75 16.12
N LEU A 237 -15.58 -0.79 15.57
CA LEU A 237 -14.62 0.31 15.72
C LEU A 237 -15.13 1.61 15.09
N HIS A 238 -15.75 1.54 13.91
CA HIS A 238 -16.34 2.72 13.28
C HIS A 238 -17.48 3.30 14.12
N GLU A 239 -18.47 2.48 14.52
CA GLU A 239 -19.59 2.93 15.35
C GLU A 239 -19.12 3.60 16.65
N ALA A 240 -18.12 3.01 17.32
CA ALA A 240 -17.61 3.55 18.58
C ALA A 240 -16.73 4.81 18.41
N THR A 241 -16.19 5.07 17.22
CA THR A 241 -15.32 6.22 16.94
C THR A 241 -15.95 7.29 16.05
N ALA A 242 -17.17 7.07 15.53
CA ALA A 242 -17.87 7.93 14.57
C ALA A 242 -18.06 9.39 15.02
N THR A 243 -17.97 9.66 16.32
CA THR A 243 -18.10 11.02 16.88
C THR A 243 -16.84 11.87 16.73
N ARG A 244 -15.72 11.31 16.24
CA ARG A 244 -14.44 12.00 16.12
C ARG A 244 -13.93 11.92 14.67
N PRO A 245 -13.87 13.04 13.92
CA PRO A 245 -13.31 13.05 12.58
C PRO A 245 -11.78 12.92 12.67
N THR A 246 -11.30 11.69 12.76
CA THR A 246 -9.88 11.36 12.67
C THR A 246 -9.60 10.63 11.37
N ARG A 247 -8.33 10.60 10.99
CA ARG A 247 -7.87 9.82 9.84
C ARG A 247 -8.16 8.32 10.00
N GLU A 248 -8.21 7.80 11.24
CA GLU A 248 -8.63 6.42 11.48
C GLU A 248 -10.12 6.23 11.17
N GLU A 249 -10.97 7.14 11.62
CA GLU A 249 -12.41 7.08 11.38
C GLU A 249 -12.73 7.21 9.87
N GLU A 250 -12.09 8.15 9.17
CA GLU A 250 -12.22 8.28 7.71
C GLU A 250 -11.82 6.99 6.99
N LEU A 251 -10.75 6.33 7.45
CA LEU A 251 -10.28 5.07 6.88
C LEU A 251 -11.25 3.92 7.19
N LEU A 252 -11.76 3.83 8.43
CA LEU A 252 -12.77 2.85 8.83
C LEU A 252 -14.04 2.99 7.98
N ARG A 253 -14.53 4.23 7.82
CA ARG A 253 -15.68 4.55 6.97
C ARG A 253 -15.44 4.16 5.51
N ALA A 254 -14.25 4.47 4.98
CA ALA A 254 -13.88 4.09 3.62
C ALA A 254 -13.80 2.57 3.44
N VAL A 255 -13.32 1.83 4.44
CA VAL A 255 -13.33 0.36 4.43
C VAL A 255 -14.76 -0.15 4.44
N LEU A 256 -15.63 0.37 5.32
CA LEU A 256 -17.03 -0.06 5.39
C LEU A 256 -17.77 0.14 4.08
N GLN A 257 -17.66 1.33 3.48
CA GLN A 257 -18.26 1.63 2.19
C GLN A 257 -17.75 0.66 1.11
N HIS A 258 -16.44 0.39 1.09
CA HIS A 258 -15.86 -0.57 0.15
C HIS A 258 -16.35 -2.00 0.39
N THR A 259 -16.56 -2.36 1.66
CA THR A 259 -17.22 -3.60 2.06
C THR A 259 -18.76 -3.55 1.94
N GLU A 260 -19.35 -2.52 1.36
CA GLU A 260 -20.76 -2.53 1.00
C GLU A 260 -20.88 -2.72 -0.52
N GLU A 261 -20.01 -2.05 -1.28
CA GLU A 261 -19.90 -2.16 -2.74
C GLU A 261 -19.77 -3.62 -3.20
N TRP A 262 -18.97 -4.44 -2.50
CA TRP A 262 -18.76 -5.85 -2.84
C TRP A 262 -19.97 -6.76 -2.52
N GLN A 263 -20.84 -6.35 -1.59
CA GLN A 263 -21.88 -7.17 -0.95
C GLN A 263 -23.21 -6.92 -1.65
N THR A 264 -23.50 -5.65 -1.94
CA THR A 264 -24.67 -5.21 -2.69
C THR A 264 -24.64 -5.67 -4.14
N ASN A 265 -23.45 -5.93 -4.69
CA ASN A 265 -23.26 -6.38 -6.08
C ASN A 265 -24.01 -5.51 -7.09
N ALA A 266 -23.94 -4.18 -6.96
CA ALA A 266 -24.72 -3.26 -7.78
C ALA A 266 -24.54 -3.47 -9.29
N CYS A 267 -23.43 -4.09 -9.70
CA CYS A 267 -23.09 -4.36 -11.10
C CYS A 267 -23.52 -5.75 -11.59
N GLY A 268 -24.18 -6.56 -10.75
CA GLY A 268 -24.69 -7.88 -11.13
C GLY A 268 -23.61 -8.90 -11.49
N VAL A 269 -22.45 -8.86 -10.81
CA VAL A 269 -21.38 -9.84 -11.02
C VAL A 269 -21.88 -11.24 -10.73
N ASP A 270 -21.71 -12.13 -11.71
CA ASP A 270 -22.20 -13.50 -11.63
C ASP A 270 -21.40 -14.34 -10.63
N THR A 271 -22.05 -14.70 -9.52
CA THR A 271 -21.46 -15.55 -8.47
C THR A 271 -21.17 -16.97 -8.95
N ARG A 272 -21.81 -17.46 -10.02
CA ARG A 272 -21.51 -18.78 -10.62
C ARG A 272 -20.16 -18.78 -11.32
N LEU A 273 -19.77 -17.67 -11.94
CA LEU A 273 -18.50 -17.52 -12.65
C LEU A 273 -17.33 -17.20 -11.71
N TYR A 274 -17.56 -16.40 -10.67
CA TYR A 274 -16.50 -15.86 -9.81
C TYR A 274 -16.50 -16.42 -8.37
N GLY A 275 -17.53 -17.16 -7.98
CA GLY A 275 -17.76 -17.60 -6.60
C GLY A 275 -18.17 -16.46 -5.67
N SER A 276 -17.80 -16.56 -4.39
CA SER A 276 -18.00 -15.54 -3.35
C SER A 276 -16.69 -15.05 -2.71
N GLY A 277 -15.55 -15.47 -3.26
CA GLY A 277 -14.22 -15.22 -2.71
C GLY A 277 -13.50 -14.00 -3.31
N PRO A 278 -12.15 -13.96 -3.24
CA PRO A 278 -11.35 -12.85 -3.76
C PRO A 278 -11.63 -12.48 -5.22
N ARG A 279 -11.86 -13.47 -6.09
CA ARG A 279 -12.15 -13.25 -7.53
C ARG A 279 -13.46 -12.49 -7.74
N TYR A 280 -14.49 -12.81 -6.97
CA TYR A 280 -15.78 -12.12 -7.01
C TYR A 280 -15.64 -10.67 -6.57
N ARG A 281 -14.93 -10.42 -5.45
CA ARG A 281 -14.69 -9.06 -4.96
C ARG A 281 -13.92 -8.20 -5.95
N GLN A 282 -12.92 -8.77 -6.63
CA GLN A 282 -12.21 -8.08 -7.71
C GLN A 282 -13.14 -7.73 -8.88
N ALA A 283 -13.95 -8.70 -9.32
CA ALA A 283 -14.86 -8.51 -10.45
C ALA A 283 -15.93 -7.45 -10.14
N ALA A 284 -16.46 -7.44 -8.90
CA ALA A 284 -17.39 -6.43 -8.43
C ALA A 284 -16.77 -5.03 -8.49
N LEU A 285 -15.61 -4.82 -7.87
CA LEU A 285 -14.94 -3.52 -7.88
C LEU A 285 -14.59 -3.01 -9.27
N LYS A 286 -14.15 -3.90 -10.16
CA LYS A 286 -13.79 -3.50 -11.54
C LYS A 286 -14.99 -2.94 -12.29
N GLN A 287 -16.19 -3.37 -11.94
CA GLN A 287 -17.43 -2.98 -12.60
C GLN A 287 -18.16 -1.84 -11.89
N THR A 288 -17.83 -1.57 -10.61
CA THR A 288 -18.38 -0.45 -9.84
C THR A 288 -18.09 0.90 -10.54
N PRO A 289 -19.12 1.67 -10.98
CA PRO A 289 -18.91 2.90 -11.74
C PRO A 289 -18.24 4.04 -10.95
N HIS A 290 -18.45 4.06 -9.63
CA HIS A 290 -17.91 5.08 -8.73
C HIS A 290 -17.10 4.45 -7.60
N PRO A 291 -15.94 3.84 -7.90
CA PRO A 291 -15.14 3.14 -6.90
C PRO A 291 -14.67 4.13 -5.81
N THR A 292 -14.78 3.73 -4.53
CA THR A 292 -14.27 4.52 -3.39
C THR A 292 -12.79 4.90 -3.55
N VAL A 293 -12.31 5.86 -2.76
CA VAL A 293 -10.91 6.27 -2.75
C VAL A 293 -9.97 5.07 -2.49
N LEU A 294 -10.37 4.11 -1.65
CA LEU A 294 -9.60 2.87 -1.44
C LEU A 294 -9.63 1.95 -2.67
N SER A 295 -10.77 1.84 -3.36
CA SER A 295 -10.89 1.11 -4.63
C SER A 295 -9.97 1.67 -5.71
N ARG A 296 -9.83 3.00 -5.80
CA ARG A 296 -8.90 3.67 -6.75
C ARG A 296 -7.45 3.53 -6.35
N ARG A 297 -7.17 3.44 -5.04
CA ARG A 297 -5.81 3.34 -4.51
C ARG A 297 -5.21 1.95 -4.64
N GLY A 298 -5.99 0.93 -5.00
CA GLY A 298 -5.53 -0.39 -5.43
C GLY A 298 -4.32 -0.92 -4.64
N GLY A 299 -4.58 -1.72 -3.61
CA GLY A 299 -3.54 -2.20 -2.71
C GLY A 299 -2.79 -3.43 -3.22
N PRO A 300 -1.57 -3.70 -2.72
CA PRO A 300 -0.97 -5.01 -2.82
C PRO A 300 -1.66 -5.88 -1.78
N PHE A 301 -2.74 -6.53 -2.19
CA PHE A 301 -3.59 -7.27 -1.26
C PHE A 301 -2.96 -8.59 -0.76
N TYR A 302 -1.79 -8.97 -1.29
CA TYR A 302 -1.07 -10.21 -0.94
C TYR A 302 0.21 -10.04 -0.09
N LEU A 303 0.39 -8.90 0.58
CA LEU A 303 1.62 -8.64 1.35
C LEU A 303 1.80 -9.43 2.65
N HIS A 304 0.97 -10.45 2.88
CA HIS A 304 0.88 -11.15 4.16
C HIS A 304 1.74 -12.42 4.25
N GLN A 305 2.46 -12.79 3.19
CA GLN A 305 3.41 -13.90 3.24
C GLN A 305 4.68 -13.46 4.00
N ALA A 306 4.67 -13.62 5.33
CA ALA A 306 5.91 -13.69 6.07
C ALA A 306 6.75 -14.83 5.47
N ALA A 307 8.03 -14.56 5.18
CA ALA A 307 8.95 -15.67 5.00
C ALA A 307 9.09 -16.35 6.35
N VAL A 308 8.64 -17.59 6.46
CA VAL A 308 9.04 -18.45 7.57
C VAL A 308 10.50 -18.76 7.31
N THR A 309 11.40 -17.89 7.80
CA THR A 309 12.79 -18.30 7.98
C THR A 309 12.74 -19.23 9.20
N PRO A 310 13.10 -20.52 9.07
CA PRO A 310 13.24 -21.36 10.25
C PRO A 310 14.22 -20.66 11.21
N PRO A 311 14.03 -20.74 12.53
CA PRO A 311 15.05 -20.27 13.45
C PRO A 311 16.38 -20.94 13.06
N GLU A 312 17.44 -20.15 12.98
CA GLU A 312 18.79 -20.70 12.89
C GLU A 312 18.96 -21.59 14.12
N VAL A 313 19.07 -22.90 13.87
CA VAL A 313 19.44 -23.85 14.91
C VAL A 313 20.88 -23.49 15.28
N PRO A 314 21.18 -23.25 16.57
CA PRO A 314 22.51 -22.84 17.02
C PRO A 314 23.60 -23.85 16.67
#